data_AF-A0A524PL47-F1
#
_entry.id   AF-A0A524PL47-F1
#
_cell.length_a   1.000
_cell.length_b   1.000
_cell.length_c   1.000
_cell.angle_alpha   90.00
_cell.angle_beta   90.00
_cell.angle_gamma   90.00
#
_symmetry.space_group_name_H-M   'P 1'
#
loop_
_entity.id
_entity.type
_entity.pdbx_description
1 polymer ?
#
loop_
_entity_poly.entity_id
_entity_poly.type
_entity_poly.pdbx_seq_one_letter_code
_entity_poly.pdbx_strand_id
1 'polypeptide(L)'
;RLQSLGIKVVQPVLATAMALEGALRYPTFFDLLVNHDQDNIDVSEVTLSNTRLAGTPLRQLRLPGDVLIISLQRDESVIVPHGDTVLKSGDCIGLIGSPLALAQATTLLRG
;
A
#
# COMPACT_ATOMS: atom_id res chain seq x y z
N ARG A 1 -17.07 7.35 19.20
CA ARG A 1 -17.28 8.80 18.94
C ARG A 1 -16.17 9.43 18.09
N LEU A 2 -14.89 9.07 18.24
CA LEU A 2 -13.79 9.57 17.39
C LEU A 2 -13.71 8.86 16.02
N GLN A 3 -13.86 7.54 15.99
CA GLN A 3 -13.85 6.76 14.73
C GLN A 3 -14.97 7.16 13.76
N SER A 4 -16.14 7.53 14.29
CA SER A 4 -17.28 8.04 13.49
C SER A 4 -17.03 9.42 12.87
N LEU A 5 -15.93 10.08 13.21
CA LEU A 5 -15.48 11.34 12.59
C LEU A 5 -14.36 11.12 11.56
N GLY A 6 -14.06 9.86 11.18
CA GLY A 6 -12.96 9.52 10.29
C GLY A 6 -11.58 9.59 10.95
N ILE A 7 -11.51 9.78 12.27
CA ILE A 7 -10.25 9.82 13.02
C ILE A 7 -9.81 8.39 13.34
N LYS A 8 -8.65 7.99 12.80
CA LYS A 8 -8.01 6.72 13.14
C LYS A 8 -7.49 6.78 14.58
N VAL A 9 -8.13 6.05 15.48
CA VAL A 9 -7.70 5.94 16.88
C VAL A 9 -6.67 4.82 16.98
N VAL A 10 -5.49 5.13 17.53
CA VAL A 10 -4.42 4.17 17.78
C VAL A 10 -4.23 4.05 19.29
N GLN A 11 -4.28 2.82 19.81
CA GLN A 11 -4.00 2.52 21.21
C GLN A 11 -2.53 2.07 21.32
N PRO A 12 -1.65 2.83 22.02
CA PRO A 12 -0.21 2.54 22.02
C PRO A 12 0.13 1.12 22.45
N VAL A 13 -0.48 0.64 23.55
CA VAL A 13 -0.22 -0.71 24.07
C VAL A 13 -0.58 -1.80 23.05
N LEU A 14 -1.73 -1.65 22.39
CA LEU A 14 -2.15 -2.61 21.36
C LEU A 14 -1.23 -2.53 20.14
N ALA A 15 -0.86 -1.33 19.69
CA ALA A 15 0.05 -1.14 18.57
C ALA A 15 1.43 -1.76 18.84
N THR A 16 1.98 -1.58 20.04
CA THR A 16 3.25 -2.20 20.44
C THR A 16 3.15 -3.72 20.49
N ALA A 17 2.06 -4.27 21.04
CA ALA A 17 1.87 -5.72 21.08
C ALA A 17 1.79 -6.33 19.66
N MET A 18 1.06 -5.68 18.75
CA MET A 18 0.97 -6.10 17.34
C MET A 18 2.31 -5.99 16.62
N ALA A 19 3.09 -4.93 16.87
CA ALA A 19 4.41 -4.77 16.28
C ALA A 19 5.38 -5.88 16.74
N LEU A 20 5.37 -6.21 18.04
CA LEU A 20 6.18 -7.29 18.59
C LEU A 20 5.77 -8.66 18.02
N GLU A 21 4.46 -8.93 17.94
CA GLU A 21 3.95 -10.16 17.31
C GLU A 21 4.38 -10.24 15.84
N GLY A 22 4.27 -9.14 15.10
CA GLY A 22 4.71 -9.05 13.70
C GLY A 22 6.19 -9.35 13.53
N ALA A 23 7.04 -8.73 14.36
CA ALA A 23 8.49 -8.96 14.34
C ALA A 23 8.87 -10.42 14.66
N LEU A 24 8.14 -11.09 15.56
CA LEU A 24 8.40 -12.49 15.92
C LEU A 24 7.86 -13.48 14.89
N ARG A 25 6.69 -13.21 14.33
CA ARG A 25 5.98 -14.16 13.45
C ARG A 25 6.38 -14.02 11.98
N TYR A 26 6.70 -12.80 11.54
CA TYR A 26 7.00 -12.46 10.16
C TYR A 26 8.22 -11.53 10.07
N PRO A 27 9.41 -11.95 10.56
CA PRO A 27 10.57 -11.07 10.72
C PRO A 27 10.94 -10.37 9.41
N THR A 28 11.04 -11.10 8.29
CA THR A 28 11.40 -10.52 6.99
C THR A 28 10.40 -9.46 6.49
N PHE A 29 9.10 -9.69 6.68
CA PHE A 29 8.10 -8.69 6.25
C PHE A 29 8.09 -7.48 7.16
N PHE A 30 8.35 -7.69 8.45
CA PHE A 30 8.46 -6.61 9.42
C PHE A 30 9.67 -5.72 9.11
N ASP A 31 10.82 -6.31 8.77
CA ASP A 31 12.04 -5.57 8.39
C ASP A 31 11.79 -4.66 7.18
N LEU A 32 11.05 -5.12 6.17
CA LEU A 32 10.66 -4.30 5.00
C LEU A 32 9.80 -3.07 5.38
N LEU A 33 9.07 -3.12 6.49
CA LEU A 33 8.21 -2.02 6.94
C LEU A 33 8.94 -1.00 7.81
N VAL A 34 10.04 -1.37 8.46
CA VAL A 34 10.72 -0.52 9.46
C VAL A 34 12.15 -0.13 9.09
N ASN A 35 12.81 -0.89 8.19
CA ASN A 35 14.22 -0.71 7.85
C ASN A 35 14.40 -0.18 6.41
N HIS A 36 13.97 1.06 6.16
CA HIS A 36 13.99 1.68 4.83
C HIS A 36 15.41 1.87 4.22
N ASP A 37 16.46 1.86 5.05
CA ASP A 37 17.83 2.23 4.62
C ASP A 37 18.70 1.04 4.19
N GLN A 38 18.36 -0.20 4.54
CA GLN A 38 19.26 -1.34 4.35
C GLN A 38 19.14 -2.00 2.97
N ASP A 39 17.92 -2.20 2.48
CA ASP A 39 17.68 -3.01 1.28
C ASP A 39 17.29 -2.17 0.04
N ASN A 40 17.27 -0.84 0.15
CA ASN A 40 16.76 0.07 -0.89
C ASN A 40 15.34 -0.33 -1.38
N ILE A 41 14.53 -0.87 -0.46
CA ILE A 41 13.14 -1.26 -0.66
C ILE A 41 12.32 -0.53 0.39
N ASP A 42 11.16 -0.02 -0.03
CA ASP A 42 10.24 0.70 0.82
C ASP A 42 8.80 0.26 0.52
N VAL A 43 7.87 0.59 1.43
CA VAL A 43 6.44 0.30 1.34
C VAL A 43 5.67 1.60 1.44
N SER A 44 4.72 1.82 0.53
CA SER A 44 3.88 3.01 0.54
C SER A 44 2.43 2.69 0.21
N GLU A 45 1.54 3.60 0.63
CA GLU A 45 0.12 3.55 0.29
C GLU A 45 -0.27 4.81 -0.51
N VAL A 46 -1.07 4.63 -1.56
CA VAL A 46 -1.57 5.74 -2.37
C VAL A 46 -3.03 5.54 -2.74
N THR A 47 -3.85 6.57 -2.53
CA THR A 47 -5.22 6.61 -3.05
C THR A 47 -5.21 6.93 -4.54
N LEU A 48 -5.88 6.10 -5.34
CA LEU A 48 -6.03 6.30 -6.79
C LEU A 48 -6.93 7.50 -7.08
N SER A 49 -6.32 8.63 -7.44
CA SER A 49 -7.01 9.84 -7.91
C SER A 49 -6.88 10.07 -9.42
N ASN A 50 -6.00 9.35 -10.11
CA ASN A 50 -5.89 9.43 -11.57
C ASN A 50 -7.10 8.80 -12.26
N THR A 51 -8.04 9.62 -12.72
CA THR A 51 -9.27 9.18 -13.39
C THR A 51 -9.02 8.42 -14.69
N ARG A 52 -7.87 8.61 -15.35
CA ARG A 52 -7.51 7.89 -16.58
C ARG A 52 -7.19 6.42 -16.34
N LEU A 53 -6.89 6.04 -15.11
CA LEU A 53 -6.55 4.65 -14.73
C LEU A 53 -7.75 3.90 -14.15
N ALA A 54 -8.86 4.58 -13.87
CA ALA A 54 -10.10 3.93 -13.42
C ALA A 54 -10.67 3.04 -14.53
N GLY A 55 -11.07 1.81 -14.19
CA GLY A 55 -11.53 0.82 -15.15
C GLY A 55 -10.42 0.00 -15.83
N THR A 56 -9.15 0.32 -15.55
CA THR A 56 -8.00 -0.41 -16.11
C THR A 56 -7.71 -1.67 -15.27
N PRO A 57 -7.59 -2.86 -15.88
CA PRO A 57 -7.11 -4.05 -15.18
C PRO A 57 -5.61 -3.94 -14.89
N LEU A 58 -5.15 -4.45 -13.74
CA LEU A 58 -3.74 -4.32 -13.32
C LEU A 58 -2.74 -4.85 -14.36
N ARG A 59 -3.10 -5.88 -15.13
CA ARG A 59 -2.26 -6.42 -16.22
C ARG A 59 -1.93 -5.40 -17.33
N GLN A 60 -2.72 -4.34 -17.46
CA GLN A 60 -2.53 -3.26 -18.44
C GLN A 60 -1.82 -2.05 -17.84
N LEU A 61 -1.64 -2.01 -16.52
CA LEU A 61 -0.95 -0.93 -15.84
C LEU A 61 0.56 -1.07 -16.03
N ARG A 62 1.22 0.01 -16.46
CA ARG A 62 2.67 0.09 -16.56
C ARG A 62 3.23 0.79 -15.33
N LEU A 63 3.69 0.02 -14.37
CA LEU A 63 4.39 0.53 -13.20
C LEU A 63 5.86 0.86 -13.53
N PRO A 64 6.44 1.90 -12.93
CA PRO A 64 7.85 2.22 -13.10
C PRO A 64 8.75 1.26 -12.31
N GLY A 65 9.93 1.00 -12.86
CA GLY A 65 11.02 0.30 -12.15
C GLY A 65 10.60 -1.07 -11.59
N ASP A 66 10.87 -1.25 -10.31
CA ASP A 66 10.69 -2.48 -9.54
C ASP A 66 9.46 -2.44 -8.62
N VAL A 67 8.45 -1.64 -8.96
CA VAL A 67 7.24 -1.50 -8.13
C VAL A 67 6.28 -2.68 -8.31
N LEU A 68 5.84 -3.23 -7.18
CA LEU A 68 4.77 -4.21 -7.11
C LEU A 68 3.57 -3.64 -6.35
N ILE A 69 2.37 -3.98 -6.81
CA ILE A 69 1.13 -3.76 -6.06
C ILE A 69 0.91 -4.99 -5.19
N ILE A 70 0.84 -4.79 -3.87
CA ILE A 70 0.71 -5.87 -2.88
C ILE A 70 -0.69 -5.96 -2.28
N SER A 71 -1.45 -4.87 -2.32
CA SER A 71 -2.82 -4.82 -1.81
C SER A 71 -3.62 -3.72 -2.49
N LEU A 72 -4.94 -3.92 -2.57
CA LEU A 72 -5.89 -2.84 -2.81
C LEU A 72 -6.91 -2.85 -1.68
N GLN A 73 -7.13 -1.71 -1.03
CA GLN A 73 -8.24 -1.53 -0.13
C GLN A 73 -9.32 -0.71 -0.81
N ARG A 74 -10.52 -1.28 -0.85
CA ARG A 74 -11.72 -0.65 -1.40
C ARG A 74 -12.82 -0.79 -0.37
N ASP A 75 -13.39 0.33 0.03
CA ASP A 75 -14.33 0.40 1.13
C ASP A 75 -13.72 -0.26 2.39
N GLU A 76 -14.39 -1.24 2.98
CA GLU A 76 -13.91 -1.98 4.16
C GLU A 76 -13.17 -3.29 3.81
N SER A 77 -12.93 -3.56 2.53
CA SER A 77 -12.36 -4.82 2.06
C SER A 77 -10.95 -4.66 1.53
N VAL A 78 -10.07 -5.58 1.94
CA VAL A 78 -8.77 -5.78 1.32
C VAL A 78 -8.92 -6.79 0.18
N ILE A 79 -8.45 -6.41 -1.00
CA ILE A 79 -8.45 -7.20 -2.23
C ILE A 79 -7.01 -7.61 -2.52
N VAL A 80 -6.79 -8.91 -2.70
CA VAL A 80 -5.51 -9.43 -3.19
C VAL A 80 -5.41 -9.13 -4.70
N PRO A 81 -4.37 -8.39 -5.15
CA PRO A 81 -4.23 -8.00 -6.54
C PRO A 81 -3.93 -9.21 -7.44
N HIS A 82 -4.63 -9.26 -8.58
CA HIS A 82 -4.34 -10.14 -9.70
C HIS A 82 -4.38 -9.34 -11.01
N GLY A 83 -3.91 -9.93 -12.10
CA GLY A 83 -3.89 -9.25 -13.40
C GLY A 83 -5.27 -8.73 -13.86
N ASP A 84 -6.35 -9.43 -13.51
CA ASP A 84 -7.74 -9.02 -13.81
C ASP A 84 -8.36 -8.09 -12.78
N THR A 85 -7.67 -7.78 -11.68
CA THR A 85 -8.19 -6.82 -10.71
C THR A 85 -8.32 -5.47 -11.41
N VAL A 86 -9.56 -4.96 -11.49
CA VAL A 86 -9.86 -3.68 -12.13
C VAL A 86 -9.76 -2.55 -11.10
N LEU A 87 -8.94 -1.55 -11.42
CA LEU A 87 -8.77 -0.33 -10.64
C LEU A 87 -10.07 0.49 -10.59
N LYS A 88 -10.39 1.04 -9.43
CA LYS A 88 -11.48 2.01 -9.24
C LYS A 88 -10.95 3.25 -8.54
N SER A 89 -11.47 4.42 -8.93
CA SER A 89 -11.14 5.67 -8.26
C SER A 89 -11.45 5.56 -6.76
N GLY A 90 -10.54 6.04 -5.92
CA GLY A 90 -10.64 5.91 -4.47
C GLY A 90 -10.03 4.64 -3.89
N ASP A 91 -9.62 3.67 -4.70
CA ASP A 91 -8.84 2.51 -4.21
C ASP A 91 -7.59 3.01 -3.46
N CYS A 92 -7.35 2.51 -2.26
CA CYS A 92 -6.06 2.67 -1.58
C CYS A 92 -5.14 1.52 -1.98
N ILE A 93 -4.06 1.82 -2.69
CA ILE A 93 -3.18 0.84 -3.29
C ILE A 93 -1.91 0.75 -2.45
N GLY A 94 -1.61 -0.44 -1.94
CA GLY A 94 -0.34 -0.74 -1.29
C GLY A 94 0.73 -1.09 -2.32
N LEU A 95 1.88 -0.44 -2.21
CA LEU A 95 3.01 -0.54 -3.12
C LEU A 95 4.27 -0.96 -2.35
N ILE A 96 5.13 -1.74 -2.99
CA ILE A 96 6.49 -2.03 -2.55
C ILE A 96 7.46 -1.85 -3.72
N GLY A 97 8.67 -1.37 -3.46
CA GLY A 97 9.73 -1.20 -4.46
C GLY A 97 10.79 -0.21 -4.02
N SER A 98 11.69 0.18 -4.92
CA SER A 98 12.71 1.19 -4.60
C SER A 98 12.10 2.58 -4.35
N PRO A 99 12.67 3.41 -3.46
CA PRO A 99 12.11 4.73 -3.12
C PRO A 99 11.84 5.63 -4.34
N LEU A 100 12.76 5.64 -5.31
CA LEU A 100 12.61 6.41 -6.54
C LEU A 100 11.43 5.91 -7.39
N ALA A 101 11.31 4.58 -7.55
CA ALA A 101 10.24 3.99 -8.35
C ALA A 101 8.88 4.16 -7.66
N LEU A 102 8.81 4.08 -6.33
CA LEU A 102 7.59 4.37 -5.57
C LEU A 102 7.13 5.82 -5.70
N ALA A 103 8.05 6.78 -5.68
CA ALA A 103 7.71 8.19 -5.90
C ALA A 103 7.10 8.41 -7.30
N GLN A 104 7.66 7.75 -8.32
CA GLN A 104 7.14 7.79 -9.69
C GLN A 104 5.77 7.09 -9.80
N ALA A 105 5.61 5.92 -9.16
CA ALA A 105 4.35 5.18 -9.16
C ALA A 105 3.24 5.96 -8.44
N THR A 106 3.55 6.57 -7.30
CA THR A 106 2.64 7.45 -6.56
C THR A 106 2.18 8.63 -7.42
N THR A 107 3.11 9.24 -8.16
CA THR A 107 2.78 10.34 -9.10
C THR A 107 1.86 9.85 -10.23
N LEU A 108 2.18 8.70 -10.85
CA LEU A 108 1.36 8.08 -11.89
C LEU A 108 -0.07 7.78 -11.40
N LEU A 109 -0.21 7.26 -10.18
CA LEU A 109 -1.50 6.88 -9.59
C LEU A 109 -2.30 8.09 -9.08
N ARG A 110 -1.64 9.21 -8.78
CA ARG A 110 -2.34 10.45 -8.43
C ARG A 110 -2.82 11.25 -9.65
N GLY A 111 -2.09 11.16 -10.77
CA GLY A 111 -2.52 11.63 -12.08
C GLY A 111 -1.81 12.86 -12.62
#